data_AF-A0A960LXL8-F1
#
_entry.id   AF-A0A960LXL8-F1
#
_cell.length_a   1.000
_cell.length_b   1.000
_cell.length_c   1.000
_cell.angle_alpha   90.00
_cell.angle_beta   90.00
_cell.angle_gamma   90.00
#
_symmetry.space_group_name_H-M   'P 1'
#
loop_
_entity.id
_entity.type
_entity.pdbx_description
1 polymer ?
#
loop_
_entity_poly.entity_id
_entity_poly.type
_entity_poly.pdbx_seq_one_letter_code
_entity_poly.pdbx_strand_id
1 'polypeptide(L)' 'AQNGEALIVSFDAEPPREAKDKLRDLGLRWNSFRREWQGYAKKSLLEKELQGFEATIESVE' A
#
# COMPACT_ATOMS: atom_id res chain seq x y z
N ALA A 1 6.19 -14.38 -15.45
CA ALA A 1 6.34 -12.95 -15.11
C ALA A 1 5.54 -12.69 -13.84
N GLN A 2 6.19 -12.21 -12.77
CA GLN A 2 5.48 -11.85 -11.54
C GLN A 2 4.90 -10.45 -11.74
N ASN A 3 3.80 -10.34 -12.49
CA ASN A 3 3.18 -9.05 -12.80
C ASN A 3 2.56 -8.47 -11.52
N GLY A 4 3.25 -7.53 -10.89
CA GLY A 4 2.60 -6.55 -10.02
C GLY A 4 1.90 -5.49 -10.87
N GLU A 5 0.92 -4.80 -10.29
CA GLU A 5 0.25 -3.65 -10.87
C GLU A 5 0.65 -2.39 -10.08
N ALA A 6 0.56 -1.22 -10.72
CA ALA A 6 0.79 0.04 -10.04
C ALA A 6 -0.35 0.29 -9.06
N LEU A 7 -0.03 0.37 -7.77
CA LEU A 7 -1.00 0.54 -6.69
C LEU A 7 -0.67 1.76 -5.86
N ILE A 8 -1.73 2.43 -5.41
CA ILE A 8 -1.72 3.46 -4.39
C ILE A 8 -2.42 2.90 -3.17
N VAL A 9 -1.85 3.16 -1.99
CA VAL A 9 -2.44 2.80 -0.71
C VAL A 9 -2.52 4.02 0.19
N SER A 10 -3.72 4.30 0.65
CA SER A 10 -4.06 5.49 1.43
C SER A 10 -4.77 5.07 2.71
N PHE A 11 -4.69 5.89 3.74
CA PHE A 11 -5.28 5.63 5.06
C PHE A 11 -6.08 6.85 5.50
N ASP A 12 -7.24 6.64 6.12
CA ASP A 12 -8.08 7.73 6.63
C ASP A 12 -7.43 8.42 7.85
N ALA A 13 -6.77 7.62 8.70
CA ALA A 13 -5.97 8.08 9.84
C ALA A 13 -4.49 7.75 9.65
N GLU A 14 -3.62 8.25 10.55
CA GLU A 14 -2.21 7.86 10.51
C GLU A 14 -2.06 6.33 10.75
N PRO A 15 -1.49 5.58 9.79
CA PRO A 15 -1.37 4.14 9.95
C PRO A 15 -0.38 3.79 11.05
N PRO A 16 -0.60 2.67 11.77
CA PRO A 16 0.35 2.18 12.75
C PRO A 16 1.66 1.78 12.08
N ARG A 17 2.74 1.76 12.87
CA ARG A 17 4.08 1.40 12.40
C ARG A 17 4.11 0.05 11.68
N GLU A 18 3.30 -0.92 12.13
CA GLU A 18 3.21 -2.25 11.52
C GLU A 18 2.72 -2.21 10.07
N ALA A 19 1.64 -1.45 9.79
CA ALA A 19 1.15 -1.26 8.42
C ALA A 19 2.20 -0.56 7.53
N LYS A 20 2.87 0.47 8.06
CA LYS A 20 3.96 1.16 7.35
C LYS A 20 5.13 0.22 7.01
N ASP A 21 5.47 -0.71 7.91
CA ASP A 21 6.54 -1.68 7.69
C ASP A 21 6.18 -2.71 6.62
N LYS A 22 4.95 -3.25 6.68
CA LYS A 22 4.39 -4.16 5.66
C LYS A 22 4.41 -3.54 4.26
N LEU A 23 3.96 -2.29 4.12
CA LEU A 23 3.98 -1.58 2.83
C LEU A 23 5.38 -1.47 2.24
N ARG A 24 6.36 -1.18 3.09
CA ARG A 24 7.76 -1.07 2.70
C ARG A 24 8.36 -2.42 2.28
N ASP A 25 8.03 -3.49 2.99
CA ASP A 25 8.43 -4.86 2.65
C ASP A 25 7.86 -5.31 1.30
N LEU A 26 6.62 -4.91 1.03
CA LEU A 26 5.92 -5.15 -0.24
C LEU A 26 6.39 -4.25 -1.40
N GLY A 27 7.38 -3.38 -1.17
CA GLY A 27 7.98 -2.55 -2.20
C GLY A 27 7.29 -1.20 -2.46
N LEU A 28 6.31 -0.82 -1.64
CA LEU A 28 5.69 0.49 -1.73
C LEU A 28 6.58 1.56 -1.09
N ARG A 29 6.53 2.75 -1.67
CA ARG A 29 7.23 3.94 -1.20
C ARG A 29 6.24 4.96 -0.68
N TRP A 30 6.58 5.60 0.43
CA TRP A 30 5.83 6.73 0.95
C TRP A 30 6.04 7.96 0.06
N ASN A 31 4.94 8.53 -0.42
CA ASN A 31 4.88 9.82 -1.09
C ASN A 31 4.45 10.89 -0.09
N SER A 32 5.41 11.67 0.40
CA SER A 32 5.16 12.73 1.38
C SER A 32 4.34 13.90 0.85
N PHE A 33 4.31 14.12 -0.48
CA PHE A 33 3.53 15.19 -1.09
C PHE A 33 2.03 14.88 -1.07
N ARG A 34 1.67 13.64 -1.44
CA ARG A 34 0.27 13.19 -1.39
C ARG A 34 -0.15 12.61 -0.05
N ARG A 35 0.82 12.26 0.79
CA ARG A 35 0.62 11.51 2.05
C ARG A 35 0.01 10.13 1.79
N GLU A 36 0.51 9.45 0.77
CA GLU A 36 0.04 8.14 0.32
C GLU A 36 1.21 7.21 0.03
N TRP A 37 0.97 5.91 0.01
CA TRP A 37 1.94 4.91 -0.41
C TRP A 37 1.72 4.56 -1.87
N GLN A 38 2.79 4.37 -2.63
CA GLN A 38 2.69 3.98 -4.04
C GLN A 38 3.80 3.00 -4.43
N GLY A 39 3.49 2.05 -5.31
CA GLY A 39 4.48 1.09 -5.80
C GLY A 39 3.87 0.05 -6.74
N TYR A 40 4.71 -0.85 -7.23
CA TYR A 40 4.25 -2.01 -8.00
C TYR A 40 4.14 -3.22 -7.07
N ALA A 41 2.92 -3.71 -6.85
CA ALA A 41 2.64 -4.84 -5.97
C ALA A 41 1.44 -5.64 -6.45
N LYS A 42 1.14 -6.76 -5.80
CA LYS A 42 -0.09 -7.53 -6.07
C LYS A 42 -1.19 -7.03 -5.15
N LYS A 43 -2.33 -6.61 -5.72
CA LYS A 43 -3.45 -6.07 -4.94
C LYS A 43 -3.92 -7.01 -3.83
N SER A 44 -4.17 -8.29 -4.14
CA SER A 44 -4.59 -9.27 -3.12
C SER A 44 -3.58 -9.50 -1.99
N LEU A 45 -2.28 -9.27 -2.23
CA LEU A 45 -1.29 -9.38 -1.17
C LEU A 45 -1.38 -8.18 -0.22
N LEU A 46 -1.54 -6.97 -0.75
CA LEU A 46 -1.78 -5.77 0.05
C LEU A 46 -3.10 -5.88 0.84
N GLU A 47 -4.19 -6.31 0.20
CA GLU A 47 -5.48 -6.50 0.88
C GLU A 47 -5.36 -7.47 2.06
N LYS A 48 -4.61 -8.56 1.89
CA LYS A 48 -4.36 -9.53 2.95
C LYS A 48 -3.50 -8.97 4.08
N GLU A 49 -2.38 -8.33 3.74
CA GLU A 49 -1.43 -7.83 4.74
C GLU A 49 -1.95 -6.60 5.49
N LEU A 50 -2.80 -5.79 4.83
CA LEU A 50 -3.41 -4.60 5.39
C LEU A 50 -4.81 -4.83 5.96
N GLN A 51 -5.26 -6.10 6.02
CA GLN A 51 -6.54 -6.46 6.60
C GLN A 51 -6.60 -5.98 8.06
N GLY A 52 -7.56 -5.11 8.38
CA GLY A 52 -7.73 -4.54 9.72
C GLY A 52 -7.01 -3.21 9.97
N PHE A 53 -6.33 -2.63 8.97
CA PHE A 53 -5.66 -1.33 9.08
C PHE A 53 -6.42 -0.18 8.39
N GLU A 54 -7.69 -0.38 8.01
CA GLU A 54 -8.53 0.63 7.34
C GLU A 54 -7.84 1.31 6.15
N ALA A 55 -7.14 0.50 5.34
CA ALA A 55 -6.41 0.94 4.16
C ALA A 55 -7.30 0.91 2.92
N THR A 56 -7.22 1.96 2.10
CA THR A 56 -7.81 2.02 0.76
C THR A 56 -6.73 1.68 -0.26
N ILE A 57 -7.00 0.76 -1.18
CA ILE A 57 -6.05 0.31 -2.20
C ILE A 57 -6.64 0.56 -3.59
N GLU A 58 -5.96 1.39 -4.38
CA GLU A 58 -6.38 1.82 -5.72
C GLU A 58 -5.35 1.43 -6.76
N SER A 59 -5.80 0.88 -7.89
CA SER A 59 -4.95 0.56 -9.03
C SER A 59 -4.80 1.81 -9.91
N VAL A 60 -3.57 2.09 -10.35
CA VAL A 60 -3.28 3.19 -11.28
C VAL A 60 -3.24 2.59 -12.69
N GLU A 61 -4.29 2.85 -13.48
CA GLU A 61 -4.30 2.57 -14.92
C GLU A 61 -3.44 3.56 -15.72
#